data_AF-A0A352QSY1-F1
#
_entry.id   AF-A0A352QSY1-F1
#
_cell.length_a   1.000
_cell.length_b   1.000
_cell.length_c   1.000
_cell.angle_alpha   90.00
_cell.angle_beta   90.00
_cell.angle_gamma   90.00
#
_symmetry.space_group_name_H-M   'P 1'
#
loop_
_entity.id
_entity.type
_entity.pdbx_description
1 polymer ?
#
loop_
_entity_poly.entity_id
_entity_poly.type
_entity_poly.pdbx_seq_one_letter_code
_entity_poly.pdbx_strand_id
1 'polypeptide(L)'
;MKDLRPLLIDCRIELRKLARDFQKTELCERLDLAIQQVANANLGPAAAPVNEAAPGAPSEKAQTVSQVALAWQTAARDLKFSDPAIHARLGEKVMRLLGAKSLADPATEILQLEGMLKAAEQRMHQLEKAQQALEVERDALLGALASAVPSLRDAGDRLAVGLARVAWLKAEADKAASGTAPVKRAPEPQDTVPTPELLAAAAAGAVSLTKEQREWCVGEAMVVTGFQYTPVELIEKGDAAIARLILDARKSA
;
A
#
# COMPACT_ATOMS: atom_id res chain seq x y z
N MET A 1 -33.67 -16.95 34.95
CA MET A 1 -33.55 -18.42 35.06
C MET A 1 -32.09 -18.72 35.37
N LYS A 2 -31.78 -19.48 36.42
CA LYS A 2 -30.39 -19.71 36.85
C LYS A 2 -29.62 -20.39 35.72
N ASP A 3 -28.41 -19.91 35.40
CA ASP A 3 -27.58 -20.49 34.35
C ASP A 3 -27.34 -21.98 34.61
N LEU A 4 -27.66 -22.81 33.61
CA LEU A 4 -27.67 -24.28 33.73
C LEU A 4 -26.27 -24.85 34.03
N ARG A 5 -25.22 -24.19 33.56
CA ARG A 5 -23.84 -24.66 33.73
C ARG A 5 -23.35 -24.63 35.18
N PRO A 6 -23.44 -23.50 35.92
CA PRO A 6 -23.13 -23.48 37.35
C PRO A 6 -23.85 -24.58 38.14
N LEU A 7 -25.14 -24.80 37.85
CA LEU A 7 -25.94 -25.81 38.54
C LEU A 7 -25.41 -27.23 38.30
N LEU A 8 -25.02 -27.57 37.07
CA LEU A 8 -24.43 -28.87 36.75
C LEU A 8 -23.06 -29.08 37.41
N ILE A 9 -22.26 -28.02 37.53
CA ILE A 9 -20.97 -28.06 38.24
C ILE A 9 -21.19 -28.31 39.74
N ASP A 10 -22.14 -27.63 40.36
CA ASP A 10 -22.48 -27.82 41.77
C ASP A 10 -23.01 -29.25 42.03
N CYS A 11 -23.89 -29.74 41.16
CA CYS A 11 -24.36 -31.13 41.20
C CYS A 11 -23.21 -32.13 41.12
N ARG A 12 -22.21 -31.90 40.26
CA ARG A 12 -21.02 -32.77 40.16
C ARG A 12 -20.19 -32.75 41.45
N ILE A 13 -20.02 -31.58 42.07
CA ILE A 13 -19.26 -31.45 43.32
C ILE A 13 -19.95 -32.21 44.46
N GLU A 14 -21.27 -32.08 44.60
CA GLU A 14 -22.02 -32.78 45.64
C GLU A 14 -22.05 -34.30 45.41
N LEU A 15 -22.21 -34.77 44.16
CA LEU A 15 -22.17 -36.20 43.84
C LEU A 15 -20.81 -36.83 44.12
N ARG A 16 -19.71 -36.09 43.94
CA ARG A 16 -18.36 -36.56 44.31
C ARG A 16 -18.19 -36.75 45.82
N LYS A 17 -18.89 -35.96 46.65
CA LYS A 17 -18.84 -36.10 48.11
C LYS A 17 -19.66 -37.30 48.60
N LEU A 18 -20.81 -37.55 47.97
CA LEU A 18 -21.78 -38.55 48.41
C LEU A 18 -21.50 -39.96 47.88
N ALA A 19 -20.90 -40.09 46.69
CA ALA A 19 -20.60 -41.38 46.08
C ALA A 19 -19.09 -41.66 46.00
N ARG A 20 -18.64 -42.75 46.63
CA ARG A 20 -17.27 -43.26 46.49
C ARG A 20 -17.03 -43.71 45.05
N ASP A 21 -15.85 -43.38 44.51
CA ASP A 21 -15.47 -43.66 43.12
C ASP A 21 -16.42 -43.08 42.05
N PHE A 22 -17.16 -42.01 42.36
CA PHE A 22 -18.06 -41.33 41.42
C PHE A 22 -17.41 -41.02 40.07
N GLN A 23 -16.11 -40.67 40.06
CA GLN A 23 -15.34 -40.38 38.85
C GLN A 23 -15.25 -41.56 37.87
N LYS A 24 -15.46 -42.80 38.31
CA LYS A 24 -15.44 -44.00 37.46
C LYS A 24 -16.83 -44.40 36.97
N THR A 25 -17.86 -43.65 37.34
CA THR A 25 -19.25 -43.95 36.98
C THR A 25 -19.61 -43.29 35.66
N GLU A 26 -20.44 -43.95 34.85
CA GLU A 26 -21.02 -43.37 33.63
C GLU A 26 -21.78 -42.07 33.90
N LEU A 27 -22.31 -41.89 35.11
CA LEU A 27 -23.01 -40.67 35.50
C LEU A 27 -22.07 -39.46 35.52
N CYS A 28 -20.81 -39.63 35.95
CA CYS A 28 -19.81 -38.57 35.89
C CYS A 28 -19.49 -38.20 34.43
N GLU A 29 -19.32 -39.19 33.56
CA GLU A 29 -19.06 -38.96 32.13
C GLU A 29 -20.22 -38.22 31.45
N ARG A 30 -21.47 -38.62 31.74
CA ARG A 30 -22.67 -37.95 31.22
C ARG A 30 -22.81 -36.51 31.73
N LEU A 31 -22.49 -36.27 33.01
CA LEU A 31 -22.49 -34.91 33.59
C LEU A 31 -21.40 -34.04 32.98
N ASP A 32 -20.19 -34.58 32.80
CA ASP A 32 -19.09 -33.85 32.18
C ASP A 32 -19.38 -33.52 30.71
N LEU A 33 -19.98 -34.45 29.96
CA LEU A 33 -20.45 -34.20 28.60
C LEU A 33 -21.53 -33.12 28.56
N ALA A 34 -22.52 -33.14 29.47
CA ALA A 34 -23.57 -32.13 29.53
C ALA A 34 -23.01 -30.73 29.89
N ILE A 35 -22.06 -30.65 30.83
CA ILE A 35 -21.36 -29.39 31.15
C ILE A 35 -20.63 -28.86 29.92
N GLN A 36 -19.97 -29.74 29.16
CA GLN A 36 -19.24 -29.36 27.95
C GLN A 36 -20.18 -28.95 26.79
N GLN A 37 -21.33 -29.60 26.65
CA GLN A 37 -22.35 -29.21 25.67
C GLN A 37 -22.92 -27.83 25.99
N VAL A 38 -23.26 -27.55 27.26
CA VAL A 38 -23.73 -26.22 27.67
C VAL A 38 -22.62 -25.17 27.52
N ALA A 39 -21.36 -25.54 27.78
CA ALA A 39 -20.21 -24.68 27.51
C ALA A 39 -20.11 -24.28 26.03
N ASN A 40 -20.21 -25.27 25.14
CA ASN A 40 -20.10 -25.08 23.70
C ASN A 40 -21.33 -24.38 23.11
N ALA A 41 -22.52 -24.56 23.72
CA ALA A 41 -23.73 -23.84 23.31
C ALA A 41 -23.67 -22.35 23.67
N ASN A 42 -23.07 -21.99 24.82
CA ASN A 42 -22.85 -20.59 25.20
C ASN A 42 -21.64 -19.94 24.49
N LEU A 43 -20.70 -20.76 24.02
CA LEU A 43 -19.64 -20.35 23.09
C LEU A 43 -20.14 -20.59 21.66
N GLY A 44 -21.20 -19.88 21.28
CA GLY A 44 -21.71 -19.92 19.91
C GLY A 44 -20.57 -19.75 18.90
N PRO A 45 -20.57 -20.50 17.79
CA PRO A 45 -19.46 -20.50 16.85
C PRO A 45 -19.26 -19.09 16.31
N ALA A 46 -18.04 -18.56 16.50
CA ALA A 46 -17.53 -17.47 15.68
C ALA A 46 -17.79 -17.83 14.22
N ALA A 47 -18.40 -16.91 13.48
CA ALA A 47 -18.71 -17.06 12.06
C ALA A 47 -17.48 -17.55 11.29
N ALA A 48 -17.47 -18.84 10.97
CA ALA A 48 -16.54 -19.44 10.03
C ALA A 48 -17.35 -19.83 8.79
N PRO A 49 -16.83 -19.56 7.58
CA PRO A 49 -17.58 -19.66 6.33
C PRO A 49 -18.03 -21.10 6.09
N VAL A 50 -19.30 -21.24 5.72
CA VAL A 50 -19.97 -22.51 5.46
C VAL A 50 -19.30 -23.16 4.25
N ASN A 51 -18.59 -24.26 4.47
CA ASN A 51 -18.00 -25.08 3.43
C ASN A 51 -19.01 -26.18 3.06
N GLU A 52 -19.64 -26.05 1.89
CA GLU A 52 -20.63 -26.99 1.34
C GLU A 52 -19.94 -28.27 0.82
N ALA A 53 -19.50 -29.17 1.70
CA ALA A 53 -19.11 -30.53 1.28
C ALA A 53 -19.00 -31.51 2.45
N ALA A 54 -20.13 -32.07 2.91
CA ALA A 54 -20.14 -33.40 3.54
C ALA A 54 -21.55 -34.02 3.51
N PRO A 55 -21.73 -35.24 2.95
CA PRO A 55 -23.02 -35.92 2.94
C PRO A 55 -23.17 -36.80 4.20
N GLY A 56 -24.11 -36.44 5.07
CA GLY A 56 -24.63 -37.29 6.15
C GLY A 56 -26.16 -37.17 6.20
N ALA A 57 -26.83 -38.33 6.16
CA ALA A 57 -28.26 -38.68 6.29
C ALA A 57 -29.37 -37.57 6.29
N PRO A 58 -30.51 -37.82 5.61
CA PRO A 58 -31.59 -36.84 5.48
C PRO A 58 -32.39 -36.75 6.78
N SER A 59 -32.02 -35.85 7.69
CA SER A 59 -33.04 -35.17 8.49
C SER A 59 -33.84 -34.30 7.52
N GLU A 60 -35.16 -34.29 7.61
CA GLU A 60 -36.04 -33.38 6.86
C GLU A 60 -35.38 -31.99 6.79
N LYS A 61 -34.78 -31.69 5.63
CA LYS A 61 -33.85 -30.56 5.52
C LYS A 61 -34.69 -29.33 5.74
N ALA A 62 -34.48 -28.65 6.86
CA ALA A 62 -34.98 -27.29 7.05
C ALA A 62 -34.57 -26.52 5.79
N GLN A 63 -35.56 -26.20 4.96
CA GLN A 63 -35.32 -25.56 3.68
C GLN A 63 -34.59 -24.26 3.99
N THR A 64 -33.44 -24.04 3.36
CA THR A 64 -32.70 -22.82 3.61
C THR A 64 -33.55 -21.63 3.16
N VAL A 65 -33.38 -20.47 3.80
CA VAL A 65 -34.07 -19.24 3.39
C VAL A 65 -33.88 -18.97 1.89
N SER A 66 -32.70 -19.31 1.35
CA SER A 66 -32.41 -19.22 -0.09
C SER A 66 -33.22 -20.20 -0.95
N GLN A 67 -33.43 -21.43 -0.49
CA GLN A 67 -34.24 -22.42 -1.23
C GLN A 67 -35.71 -22.01 -1.25
N VAL A 68 -36.23 -21.54 -0.12
CA VAL A 68 -37.60 -21.02 -0.02
C VAL A 68 -37.77 -19.80 -0.92
N ALA A 69 -36.82 -18.86 -0.89
CA ALA A 69 -36.85 -17.67 -1.75
C ALA A 69 -36.84 -18.03 -3.25
N LEU A 70 -35.98 -18.96 -3.66
CA LEU A 70 -35.92 -19.43 -5.05
C LEU A 70 -37.24 -20.08 -5.49
N ALA A 71 -37.81 -20.95 -4.65
CA ALA A 71 -39.09 -21.59 -4.93
C ALA A 71 -40.23 -20.56 -5.10
N TRP A 72 -40.30 -19.57 -4.22
CA TRP A 72 -41.26 -18.46 -4.34
C TRP A 72 -41.03 -17.62 -5.59
N GLN A 73 -39.77 -17.39 -5.98
CA GLN A 73 -39.44 -16.62 -7.18
C GLN A 73 -39.87 -17.35 -8.47
N THR A 74 -39.70 -18.67 -8.52
CA THR A 74 -40.19 -19.52 -9.61
C THR A 74 -41.71 -19.52 -9.66
N ALA A 75 -42.38 -19.77 -8.52
CA ALA A 75 -43.85 -19.74 -8.45
C ALA A 75 -44.43 -18.37 -8.83
N ALA A 76 -43.79 -17.28 -8.42
CA ALA A 76 -44.20 -15.92 -8.80
C ALA A 76 -44.01 -15.65 -10.30
N ARG A 77 -42.95 -16.17 -10.92
CA ARG A 77 -42.77 -16.09 -12.38
C ARG A 77 -43.85 -16.86 -13.11
N ASP A 78 -44.15 -18.08 -12.71
CA ASP A 78 -45.20 -18.88 -13.33
C ASP A 78 -46.56 -18.20 -13.18
N LEU A 79 -46.88 -17.70 -11.98
CA LEU A 79 -48.11 -16.94 -11.71
C LEU A 79 -48.23 -15.67 -12.55
N LYS A 80 -47.11 -15.00 -12.88
CA LYS A 80 -47.11 -13.82 -13.74
C LYS A 80 -47.62 -14.14 -15.15
N PHE A 81 -47.35 -15.35 -15.65
CA PHE A 81 -47.77 -15.79 -16.98
C PHE A 81 -49.12 -16.52 -16.95
N SER A 82 -49.44 -17.27 -15.90
CA SER A 82 -50.72 -17.99 -15.78
C SER A 82 -51.88 -17.07 -15.38
N ASP A 83 -51.69 -16.22 -14.36
CA ASP A 83 -52.73 -15.39 -13.76
C ASP A 83 -52.21 -13.96 -13.43
N PRO A 84 -52.07 -13.09 -14.46
CA PRO A 84 -51.46 -11.77 -14.28
C PRO A 84 -52.16 -10.87 -13.25
N ALA A 85 -53.50 -11.00 -13.13
CA ALA A 85 -54.29 -10.22 -12.18
C ALA A 85 -54.00 -10.59 -10.71
N ILE A 86 -53.78 -11.88 -10.44
CA ILE A 86 -53.42 -12.36 -9.09
C ILE A 86 -51.99 -11.94 -8.76
N HIS A 87 -51.08 -12.10 -9.72
CA HIS A 87 -49.70 -11.62 -9.58
C HIS A 87 -49.63 -10.13 -9.25
N ALA A 88 -50.40 -9.28 -9.94
CA ALA A 88 -50.44 -7.83 -9.66
C ALA A 88 -50.91 -7.51 -8.23
N ARG A 89 -52.01 -8.12 -7.78
CA ARG A 89 -52.54 -7.91 -6.42
C ARG A 89 -51.57 -8.43 -5.34
N LEU A 90 -50.94 -9.57 -5.58
CA LEU A 90 -49.92 -10.10 -4.68
C LEU A 90 -48.72 -9.17 -4.62
N GLY A 91 -48.28 -8.65 -5.77
CA GLY A 91 -47.24 -7.64 -5.87
C GLY A 91 -47.53 -6.41 -5.00
N GLU A 92 -48.71 -5.79 -5.15
CA GLU A 92 -49.11 -4.64 -4.31
C GLU A 92 -49.08 -4.95 -2.81
N LYS A 93 -49.51 -6.15 -2.42
CA LYS A 93 -49.47 -6.59 -1.02
C LYS A 93 -48.04 -6.75 -0.52
N VAL A 94 -47.15 -7.34 -1.32
CA VAL A 94 -45.72 -7.48 -1.00
C VAL A 94 -45.06 -6.10 -0.85
N MET A 95 -45.31 -5.18 -1.78
CA MET A 95 -44.82 -3.80 -1.71
C MET A 95 -45.24 -3.10 -0.41
N ARG A 96 -46.52 -3.25 -0.03
CA ARG A 96 -47.06 -2.70 1.22
C ARG A 96 -46.38 -3.30 2.46
N LEU A 97 -46.16 -4.62 2.49
CA LEU A 97 -45.51 -5.30 3.61
C LEU A 97 -44.03 -4.92 3.75
N LEU A 98 -43.34 -4.74 2.63
CA LEU A 98 -41.94 -4.31 2.61
C LEU A 98 -41.76 -2.80 2.87
N GLY A 99 -42.85 -2.02 2.86
CA GLY A 99 -42.78 -0.57 2.94
C GLY A 99 -42.06 0.08 1.73
N ALA A 100 -41.95 -0.65 0.62
CA ALA A 100 -41.25 -0.22 -0.58
C ALA A 100 -42.24 0.34 -1.61
N LYS A 101 -41.80 1.28 -2.46
CA LYS A 101 -42.59 1.84 -3.57
C LYS A 101 -42.33 1.16 -4.90
N SER A 102 -41.13 0.64 -5.09
CA SER A 102 -40.73 -0.19 -6.24
C SER A 102 -39.74 -1.26 -5.78
N LEU A 103 -39.79 -2.45 -6.40
CA LEU A 103 -38.71 -3.43 -6.29
C LEU A 103 -37.71 -3.14 -7.42
N ALA A 104 -36.41 -3.21 -7.11
CA ALA A 104 -35.39 -3.20 -8.14
C ALA A 104 -35.59 -4.43 -9.04
N ASP A 105 -35.44 -4.23 -10.35
CA ASP A 105 -35.45 -5.35 -11.28
C ASP A 105 -34.17 -6.18 -11.04
N PRO A 106 -34.28 -7.46 -10.63
CA PRO A 106 -33.12 -8.28 -10.30
C PRO A 106 -32.17 -8.45 -11.49
N ALA A 107 -32.66 -8.40 -12.74
CA ALA A 107 -31.77 -8.47 -13.90
C ALA A 107 -30.89 -7.22 -14.02
N THR A 108 -31.46 -6.04 -13.74
CA THR A 108 -30.71 -4.77 -13.72
C THR A 108 -29.68 -4.74 -12.59
N GLU A 109 -30.04 -5.24 -11.40
CA GLU A 109 -29.13 -5.33 -10.26
C GLU A 109 -27.96 -6.29 -10.52
N ILE A 110 -28.24 -7.47 -11.09
CA ILE A 110 -27.20 -8.44 -11.48
C ILE A 110 -26.22 -7.81 -12.46
N LEU A 111 -26.71 -7.14 -13.52
CA LEU A 111 -25.85 -6.47 -14.49
C LEU A 111 -24.97 -5.37 -13.87
N GLN A 112 -25.51 -4.62 -12.91
CA GLN A 112 -24.74 -3.61 -12.17
C GLN A 112 -23.66 -4.25 -11.31
N LEU A 113 -24.01 -5.30 -10.55
CA LEU A 113 -23.07 -6.02 -9.70
C LEU A 113 -21.96 -6.70 -10.50
N GLU A 114 -22.29 -7.32 -11.64
CA GLU A 114 -21.31 -7.88 -12.58
C GLU A 114 -20.36 -6.80 -13.11
N GLY A 115 -20.89 -5.62 -13.45
CA GLY A 115 -20.09 -4.47 -13.87
C GLY A 115 -19.14 -3.97 -12.78
N MET A 116 -19.64 -3.87 -11.53
CA MET A 116 -18.84 -3.48 -10.36
C MET A 116 -17.75 -4.51 -10.05
N LEU A 117 -18.08 -5.81 -10.13
CA LEU A 117 -17.14 -6.90 -9.90
C LEU A 117 -16.03 -6.89 -10.94
N LYS A 118 -16.38 -6.76 -12.23
CA LYS A 118 -15.40 -6.64 -13.31
C LYS A 118 -14.49 -5.43 -13.14
N ALA A 119 -15.02 -4.29 -12.72
CA ALA A 119 -14.23 -3.09 -12.45
C ALA A 119 -13.29 -3.29 -11.26
N ALA A 120 -13.74 -3.99 -10.21
CA ALA A 120 -12.93 -4.31 -9.04
C ALA A 120 -11.79 -5.28 -9.39
N GLU A 121 -12.06 -6.34 -10.16
CA GLU A 121 -11.05 -7.28 -10.66
C GLU A 121 -10.00 -6.58 -11.52
N GLN A 122 -10.43 -5.70 -12.42
CA GLN A 122 -9.51 -4.89 -13.23
C GLN A 122 -8.61 -4.00 -12.36
N ARG A 123 -9.17 -3.39 -11.32
CA ARG A 123 -8.41 -2.56 -10.38
C ARG A 123 -7.40 -3.41 -9.58
N MET A 124 -7.80 -4.60 -9.12
CA MET A 124 -6.89 -5.52 -8.44
C MET A 124 -5.73 -5.92 -9.34
N HIS A 125 -6.01 -6.32 -10.59
CA HIS A 125 -4.98 -6.70 -11.54
C HIS A 125 -4.02 -5.54 -11.85
N GLN A 126 -4.53 -4.31 -11.96
CA GLN A 126 -3.69 -3.13 -12.13
C GLN A 126 -2.78 -2.88 -10.93
N LEU A 127 -3.29 -3.04 -9.71
CA LEU A 127 -2.50 -2.89 -8.48
C LEU A 127 -1.43 -3.98 -8.35
N GLU A 128 -1.76 -5.23 -8.65
CA GLU A 128 -0.80 -6.34 -8.66
C GLU A 128 0.34 -6.08 -9.66
N LYS A 129 0.00 -5.63 -10.87
CA LYS A 129 1.01 -5.26 -11.88
C LYS A 129 1.89 -4.10 -11.41
N ALA A 130 1.32 -3.11 -10.75
CA ALA A 130 2.07 -1.99 -10.19
C ALA A 130 3.00 -2.43 -9.04
N GLN A 131 2.52 -3.32 -8.17
CA GLN A 131 3.34 -3.91 -7.10
C GLN A 131 4.51 -4.71 -7.66
N GLN A 132 4.27 -5.57 -8.66
CA GLN A 132 5.34 -6.33 -9.33
C GLN A 132 6.38 -5.41 -9.98
N ALA A 133 5.95 -4.33 -10.63
CA ALA A 133 6.88 -3.35 -11.21
C ALA A 133 7.77 -2.71 -10.13
N LEU A 134 7.17 -2.29 -9.00
CA LEU A 134 7.92 -1.73 -7.87
C LEU A 134 8.88 -2.74 -7.23
N GLU A 135 8.48 -4.02 -7.16
CA GLU A 135 9.35 -5.08 -6.65
C GLU A 135 10.57 -5.29 -7.54
N VAL A 136 10.38 -5.27 -8.87
CA VAL A 136 11.48 -5.38 -9.84
C VAL A 136 12.43 -4.18 -9.72
N GLU A 137 11.89 -2.96 -9.64
CA GLU A 137 12.71 -1.74 -9.46
C GLU A 137 13.49 -1.78 -8.14
N ARG A 138 12.83 -2.17 -7.03
CA ARG A 138 13.47 -2.34 -5.72
C ARG A 138 14.60 -3.37 -5.79
N ASP A 139 14.36 -4.53 -6.38
CA ASP A 139 15.35 -5.60 -6.45
C ASP A 139 16.54 -5.21 -7.34
N ALA A 140 16.31 -4.47 -8.42
CA ALA A 140 17.37 -3.89 -9.25
C ALA A 140 18.24 -2.90 -8.46
N LEU A 141 17.63 -1.99 -7.68
CA LEU A 141 18.37 -1.04 -6.83
C LEU A 141 19.18 -1.74 -5.74
N LEU A 142 18.59 -2.71 -5.06
CA LEU A 142 19.28 -3.49 -4.03
C LEU A 142 20.43 -4.33 -4.62
N GLY A 143 20.25 -4.89 -5.82
CA GLY A 143 21.29 -5.57 -6.57
C GLY A 143 22.44 -4.63 -6.98
N ALA A 144 22.13 -3.42 -7.44
CA ALA A 144 23.14 -2.41 -7.76
C ALA A 144 23.96 -2.00 -6.51
N LEU A 145 23.29 -1.81 -5.37
CA LEU A 145 23.97 -1.55 -4.09
C LEU A 145 24.85 -2.73 -3.66
N ALA A 146 24.36 -3.98 -3.81
CA ALA A 146 25.14 -5.18 -3.51
C ALA A 146 26.40 -5.28 -4.37
N SER A 147 26.30 -4.96 -5.66
CA SER A 147 27.46 -4.92 -6.57
C SER A 147 28.43 -3.80 -6.22
N ALA A 148 27.95 -2.64 -5.73
CA ALA A 148 28.80 -1.52 -5.34
C ALA A 148 29.54 -1.79 -4.03
N VAL A 149 28.95 -2.57 -3.11
CA VAL A 149 29.54 -2.91 -1.81
C VAL A 149 29.47 -4.42 -1.55
N PRO A 150 30.33 -5.21 -2.22
CA PRO A 150 30.32 -6.67 -2.07
C PRO A 150 30.89 -7.15 -0.74
N SER A 151 31.59 -6.28 -0.01
CA SER A 151 32.24 -6.59 1.28
C SER A 151 31.25 -6.75 2.44
N LEU A 152 30.06 -6.14 2.32
CA LEU A 152 28.97 -6.28 3.29
C LEU A 152 28.17 -7.55 3.01
N ARG A 153 28.09 -8.43 4.02
CA ARG A 153 27.32 -9.68 3.95
C ARG A 153 25.81 -9.39 3.92
N ASP A 154 25.10 -10.13 3.08
CA ASP A 154 23.64 -10.15 3.08
C ASP A 154 23.15 -10.98 4.27
N ALA A 155 22.90 -10.33 5.41
CA ALA A 155 22.32 -10.97 6.58
C ALA A 155 21.09 -10.17 7.06
N GLY A 156 19.93 -10.83 7.06
CA GLY A 156 18.68 -10.27 7.58
C GLY A 156 17.82 -9.55 6.53
N ASP A 157 17.15 -8.50 6.96
CA ASP A 157 16.21 -7.73 6.14
C ASP A 157 16.92 -7.04 4.96
N ARG A 158 16.36 -7.20 3.75
CA ARG A 158 16.99 -6.71 2.51
C ARG A 158 17.09 -5.19 2.47
N LEU A 159 16.08 -4.49 3.01
CA LEU A 159 16.10 -3.02 3.08
C LEU A 159 17.16 -2.54 4.06
N ALA A 160 17.23 -3.13 5.26
CA ALA A 160 18.27 -2.84 6.24
C ALA A 160 19.68 -3.04 5.69
N VAL A 161 19.92 -4.14 4.95
CA VAL A 161 21.21 -4.39 4.29
C VAL A 161 21.49 -3.33 3.22
N GLY A 162 20.51 -2.96 2.41
CA GLY A 162 20.63 -1.88 1.42
C GLY A 162 21.03 -0.54 2.06
N LEU A 163 20.37 -0.17 3.16
CA LEU A 163 20.68 1.05 3.92
C LEU A 163 22.09 1.00 4.55
N ALA A 164 22.52 -0.16 5.06
CA ALA A 164 23.88 -0.34 5.57
C ALA A 164 24.93 -0.15 4.47
N ARG A 165 24.68 -0.64 3.26
CA ARG A 165 25.55 -0.43 2.09
C ARG A 165 25.63 1.05 1.70
N VAL A 166 24.49 1.77 1.71
CA VAL A 166 24.48 3.23 1.46
C VAL A 166 25.29 3.98 2.52
N ALA A 167 25.14 3.62 3.80
CA ALA A 167 25.92 4.22 4.88
C ALA A 167 27.43 3.97 4.71
N TRP A 168 27.80 2.76 4.29
CA TRP A 168 29.18 2.42 3.99
C TRP A 168 29.76 3.26 2.84
N LEU A 169 29.02 3.40 1.73
CA LEU A 169 29.43 4.23 0.59
C LEU A 169 29.64 5.69 0.99
N LYS A 170 28.75 6.25 1.84
CA LYS A 170 28.92 7.61 2.37
C LYS A 170 30.19 7.74 3.20
N ALA A 171 30.41 6.82 4.14
CA ALA A 171 31.61 6.84 4.97
C ALA A 171 32.90 6.71 4.15
N GLU A 172 32.90 5.92 3.07
CA GLU A 172 34.05 5.77 2.19
C GLU A 172 34.27 7.02 1.33
N ALA A 173 33.20 7.67 0.86
CA ALA A 173 33.28 8.96 0.17
C ALA A 173 33.83 10.07 1.09
N ASP A 174 33.42 10.10 2.35
CA ASP A 174 33.91 11.08 3.34
C ASP A 174 35.42 10.86 3.65
N LYS A 175 35.86 9.59 3.74
CA LYS A 175 37.29 9.27 3.88
C LYS A 175 38.09 9.72 2.64
N ALA A 176 37.56 9.47 1.45
CA ALA A 176 38.17 9.91 0.20
C ALA A 176 38.24 11.45 0.09
N ALA A 177 37.26 12.17 0.65
CA ALA A 177 37.31 13.63 0.74
C ALA A 177 38.36 14.15 1.74
N SER A 178 38.71 13.36 2.76
CA SER A 178 39.73 13.71 3.77
C SER A 178 41.17 13.36 3.36
N GLY A 179 41.36 12.52 2.34
CA GLY A 179 42.67 12.09 1.85
C GLY A 179 42.81 12.29 0.35
N THR A 180 43.60 13.29 -0.05
CA THR A 180 44.06 13.64 -1.41
C THR A 180 43.08 14.36 -2.37
N ALA A 181 43.61 15.47 -2.90
CA ALA A 181 43.25 16.33 -4.05
C ALA A 181 41.89 16.15 -4.77
N PRO A 182 41.23 17.25 -5.17
CA PRO A 182 39.88 17.23 -5.72
C PRO A 182 39.82 16.39 -7.00
N VAL A 183 39.14 15.25 -6.91
CA VAL A 183 38.64 14.51 -8.07
C VAL A 183 37.67 15.44 -8.79
N LYS A 184 37.90 15.68 -10.09
CA LYS A 184 36.99 16.46 -10.95
C LYS A 184 35.60 15.80 -10.96
N ARG A 185 34.71 16.32 -10.10
CA ARG A 185 33.26 16.10 -10.16
C ARG A 185 32.75 16.63 -11.51
N ALA A 186 31.81 15.93 -12.14
CA ALA A 186 31.10 16.49 -13.28
C ALA A 186 30.35 17.75 -12.81
N PRO A 187 30.55 18.93 -13.43
CA PRO A 187 30.04 20.19 -12.89
C PRO A 187 28.52 20.18 -12.90
N GLU A 188 27.92 20.41 -11.72
CA GLU A 188 26.49 20.69 -11.59
C GLU A 188 26.20 22.07 -12.21
N PRO A 189 24.97 22.39 -12.67
CA PRO A 189 24.66 23.68 -13.26
C PRO A 189 24.94 24.89 -12.33
N GLN A 190 25.02 24.66 -11.01
CA GLN A 190 25.44 25.66 -10.03
C GLN A 190 26.95 25.95 -10.06
N ASP A 191 27.78 25.01 -10.53
CA ASP A 191 29.24 25.18 -10.65
C ASP A 191 29.65 26.03 -11.86
N THR A 192 28.72 26.23 -12.81
CA THR A 192 28.95 27.03 -14.04
C THR A 192 28.84 28.53 -13.78
N VAL A 193 28.07 28.97 -12.78
CA VAL A 193 27.89 30.38 -12.44
C VAL A 193 28.83 30.76 -11.30
N PRO A 194 29.84 31.62 -11.53
CA PRO A 194 30.76 32.04 -10.48
C PRO A 194 30.07 32.81 -9.35
N THR A 195 30.39 32.45 -8.11
CA THR A 195 29.95 33.21 -6.94
C THR A 195 30.56 34.61 -6.92
N PRO A 196 29.96 35.60 -6.23
CA PRO A 196 30.51 36.94 -6.12
C PRO A 196 31.94 36.97 -5.56
N GLU A 197 32.23 36.08 -4.60
CA GLU A 197 33.56 35.92 -3.99
C GLU A 197 34.58 35.39 -5.01
N LEU A 198 34.19 34.41 -5.83
CA LEU A 198 35.04 33.87 -6.89
C LEU A 198 35.33 34.92 -7.97
N LEU A 199 34.33 35.72 -8.37
CA LEU A 199 34.52 36.83 -9.30
C LEU A 199 35.47 37.89 -8.72
N ALA A 200 35.36 38.21 -7.43
CA ALA A 200 36.27 39.15 -6.77
C ALA A 200 37.72 38.63 -6.74
N ALA A 201 37.90 37.34 -6.44
CA ALA A 201 39.21 36.69 -6.48
C ALA A 201 39.80 36.64 -7.90
N ALA A 202 38.98 36.35 -8.91
CA ALA A 202 39.38 36.36 -10.31
C ALA A 202 39.74 37.78 -10.80
N ALA A 203 38.96 38.79 -10.43
CA ALA A 203 39.24 40.20 -10.72
C ALA A 203 40.54 40.69 -10.07
N ALA A 204 40.91 40.14 -8.91
CA ALA A 204 42.20 40.39 -8.25
C ALA A 204 43.36 39.59 -8.86
N GLY A 205 43.10 38.68 -9.80
CA GLY A 205 44.09 37.77 -10.37
C GLY A 205 44.55 36.67 -9.42
N ALA A 206 43.83 36.45 -8.31
CA ALA A 206 44.17 35.45 -7.29
C ALA A 206 43.73 34.03 -7.68
N VAL A 207 42.75 33.91 -8.57
CA VAL A 207 42.19 32.63 -9.04
C VAL A 207 41.91 32.72 -10.55
N SER A 208 42.10 31.63 -11.28
CA SER A 208 41.69 31.50 -12.68
C SER A 208 40.34 30.81 -12.78
N LEU A 209 39.47 31.29 -13.69
CA LEU A 209 38.16 30.68 -13.93
C LEU A 209 38.30 29.35 -14.67
N THR A 210 37.39 28.41 -14.43
CA THR A 210 37.27 27.22 -15.28
C THR A 210 36.79 27.59 -16.67
N LYS A 211 36.87 26.65 -17.64
CA LYS A 211 36.43 26.90 -19.01
C LYS A 211 34.95 27.27 -19.05
N GLU A 212 34.12 26.53 -18.33
CA GLU A 212 32.67 26.71 -18.27
C GLU A 212 32.31 28.04 -17.58
N GLN A 213 33.02 28.38 -16.50
CA GLN A 213 32.86 29.67 -15.80
C GLN A 213 33.29 30.86 -16.65
N ARG A 214 34.35 30.69 -17.45
CA ARG A 214 34.80 31.70 -18.41
C ARG A 214 33.76 31.91 -19.50
N GLU A 215 33.22 30.83 -20.08
CA GLU A 215 32.17 30.93 -21.11
C GLU A 215 30.93 31.67 -20.57
N TRP A 216 30.52 31.37 -19.34
CA TRP A 216 29.45 32.11 -18.67
C TRP A 216 29.82 33.59 -18.44
N CYS A 217 31.02 33.88 -17.91
CA CYS A 217 31.47 35.26 -17.66
C CYS A 217 31.60 36.08 -18.95
N VAL A 218 32.00 35.46 -20.07
CA VAL A 218 32.05 36.14 -21.37
C VAL A 218 30.64 36.56 -21.78
N GLY A 219 29.66 35.66 -21.68
CA GLY A 219 28.27 35.98 -22.00
C GLY A 219 27.71 37.11 -21.12
N GLU A 220 27.93 37.03 -19.81
CA GLU A 220 27.49 38.06 -18.87
C GLU A 220 28.19 39.40 -19.12
N ALA A 221 29.50 39.40 -19.36
CA ALA A 221 30.27 40.60 -19.68
C ALA A 221 29.79 41.28 -20.97
N MET A 222 29.39 40.51 -21.99
CA MET A 222 28.78 41.06 -23.20
C MET A 222 27.47 41.76 -22.90
N VAL A 223 26.60 41.16 -22.07
CA VAL A 223 25.32 41.76 -21.70
C VAL A 223 25.52 43.06 -20.93
N VAL A 224 26.35 43.07 -19.89
CA VAL A 224 26.54 44.25 -19.04
C VAL A 224 27.28 45.39 -19.75
N THR A 225 28.09 45.08 -20.76
CA THR A 225 28.75 46.09 -21.61
C THR A 225 27.90 46.50 -22.81
N GLY A 226 26.67 45.99 -22.95
CA GLY A 226 25.79 46.32 -24.07
C GLY A 226 26.34 45.86 -25.42
N PHE A 227 27.04 44.72 -25.45
CA PHE A 227 27.68 44.13 -26.63
C PHE A 227 28.77 45.01 -27.27
N GLN A 228 29.39 45.90 -26.51
CA GLN A 228 30.53 46.71 -26.96
C GLN A 228 31.77 45.87 -27.28
N TYR A 229 31.89 44.67 -26.71
CA TYR A 229 32.98 43.74 -26.97
C TYR A 229 32.46 42.42 -27.52
N THR A 230 33.21 41.87 -28.47
CA THR A 230 32.98 40.51 -28.98
C THR A 230 33.54 39.46 -28.01
N PRO A 231 33.08 38.20 -28.08
CA PRO A 231 33.61 37.11 -27.24
C PRO A 231 35.14 36.96 -27.33
N VAL A 232 35.69 37.14 -28.53
CA VAL A 232 37.14 36.99 -28.78
C VAL A 232 37.92 38.10 -28.07
N GLU A 233 37.49 39.35 -28.22
CA GLU A 233 38.12 40.50 -27.56
C GLU A 233 38.04 40.41 -26.03
N LEU A 234 36.97 39.83 -25.48
CA LEU A 234 36.86 39.59 -24.04
C LEU A 234 37.86 38.52 -23.57
N ILE A 235 37.98 37.41 -24.31
CA ILE A 235 38.93 36.33 -23.99
C ILE A 235 40.37 36.85 -24.06
N GLU A 236 40.70 37.69 -25.04
CA GLU A 236 42.03 38.31 -25.17
C GLU A 236 42.38 39.24 -24.00
N LYS A 237 41.39 39.94 -23.44
CA LYS A 237 41.56 40.77 -22.23
C LYS A 237 41.79 39.95 -20.96
N GLY A 238 41.42 38.68 -20.97
CA GLY A 238 41.66 37.73 -19.89
C GLY A 238 40.64 37.78 -18.75
N ASP A 239 40.63 36.70 -17.96
CA ASP A 239 39.62 36.41 -16.94
C ASP A 239 39.46 37.52 -15.89
N ALA A 240 40.56 38.15 -15.48
CA ALA A 240 40.55 39.23 -14.49
C ALA A 240 39.83 40.49 -14.99
N ALA A 241 39.97 40.83 -16.27
CA ALA A 241 39.30 41.98 -16.86
C ALA A 241 37.79 41.72 -17.02
N ILE A 242 37.42 40.52 -17.46
CA ILE A 242 36.02 40.09 -17.60
C ILE A 242 35.32 40.13 -16.24
N ALA A 243 35.94 39.58 -15.19
CA ALA A 243 35.37 39.58 -13.84
C ALA A 243 35.17 40.99 -13.26
N ARG A 244 36.09 41.93 -13.54
CA ARG A 244 35.93 43.34 -13.15
C ARG A 244 34.73 44.00 -13.81
N LEU A 245 34.54 43.80 -15.12
CA LEU A 245 33.41 44.36 -15.86
C LEU A 245 32.06 43.93 -15.24
N ILE A 246 31.95 42.65 -14.86
CA ILE A 246 30.74 42.11 -14.23
C ILE A 246 30.53 42.71 -12.84
N LEU A 247 31.59 42.81 -12.02
CA LEU A 247 31.50 43.37 -10.67
C LEU A 247 31.16 44.86 -10.66
N ASP A 248 31.73 45.64 -11.59
CA ASP A 248 31.49 47.08 -11.67
C ASP A 248 30.07 47.37 -12.16
N ALA A 249 29.55 46.56 -13.09
CA ALA A 249 28.15 46.61 -13.50
C ALA A 249 27.20 46.31 -12.33
N ARG A 250 27.50 45.30 -11.50
CA ARG A 250 26.69 44.92 -10.32
C ARG A 250 26.70 45.96 -9.20
N LYS A 251 27.73 46.80 -9.10
CA LYS A 251 27.78 47.92 -8.16
C LYS A 251 26.99 49.15 -8.65
N SER A 252 26.74 49.21 -9.96
CA SER A 252 26.09 50.34 -10.63
C SER A 252 24.60 50.10 -10.88
N ALA A 253 24.11 48.89 -10.61
CA ALA A 253 22.71 48.48 -10.65
C ALA A 253 22.07 48.57 -9.26
#